data_AF-A0A2J6HJY8-F1
#
_entry.id   AF-A0A2J6HJY8-F1
#
_cell.length_a   1.000
_cell.length_b   1.000
_cell.length_c   1.000
_cell.angle_alpha   90.00
_cell.angle_beta   90.00
_cell.angle_gamma   90.00
#
_symmetry.space_group_name_H-M   'P 1'
#
loop_
_entity.id
_entity.type
_entity.pdbx_description
1 polymer ?
#
loop_
_entity_poly.entity_id
_entity_poly.type
_entity_poly.pdbx_seq_one_letter_code
_entity_poly.pdbx_strand_id
1 'polypeptide(L)'
;MKRREFLTSAAIGGSAIVLNPIAACTRETNNKQAEIATSEFKKDAELDEKTVNDLQQMMKNGEISSEELVQKYLDRIHEIDKQGPKLRSVIEINPEAHSIARKMDQERNSGKVRGPLHGIPIIVKDNIDTGDQMQTTAGSLALEGFNAQEDAFI
;
A
#
# COMPACT_ATOMS: atom_id res chain seq x y z
N MET A 1 -40.91 11.26 0.30
CA MET A 1 -40.91 11.63 -1.14
C MET A 1 -40.98 10.36 -1.97
N LYS A 2 -41.96 10.27 -2.89
CA LYS A 2 -42.32 9.03 -3.60
C LYS A 2 -41.50 8.89 -4.88
N ARG A 3 -40.82 7.75 -5.05
CA ARG A 3 -39.95 7.38 -6.21
C ARG A 3 -40.63 7.44 -7.59
N ARG A 4 -41.94 7.70 -7.64
CA ARG A 4 -42.75 7.69 -8.87
C ARG A 4 -42.85 9.07 -9.55
N GLU A 5 -42.48 10.16 -8.87
CA GLU A 5 -42.55 11.51 -9.46
C GLU A 5 -41.27 11.92 -10.20
N PHE A 6 -40.15 11.26 -9.96
CA PHE A 6 -38.86 11.62 -10.58
C PHE A 6 -38.75 11.19 -12.04
N LEU A 7 -39.46 10.14 -12.45
CA LEU A 7 -39.40 9.61 -13.83
C LEU A 7 -40.30 10.38 -14.81
N THR A 8 -41.20 11.25 -14.32
CA THR A 8 -42.17 11.96 -15.17
C THR A 8 -41.65 13.30 -15.70
N SER A 9 -40.55 13.83 -15.16
CA SER A 9 -39.98 15.14 -15.58
C SER A 9 -39.02 15.08 -16.78
N ALA A 10 -38.81 13.93 -17.44
CA ALA A 10 -37.79 13.79 -18.49
C ALA A 10 -38.28 14.06 -19.93
N ALA A 11 -39.50 14.53 -20.16
CA ALA A 11 -40.12 14.47 -21.51
C ALA A 11 -40.52 15.80 -22.17
N ILE A 12 -40.14 16.98 -21.66
CA ILE A 12 -40.47 18.26 -22.33
C ILE A 12 -39.28 19.21 -22.31
N GLY A 13 -38.58 19.31 -23.44
CA GLY A 13 -37.48 20.26 -23.64
C GLY A 13 -36.69 20.02 -24.92
N GLY A 14 -37.38 19.89 -26.06
CA GLY A 14 -36.75 19.73 -27.37
C GLY A 14 -36.32 21.06 -28.01
N SER A 15 -35.28 20.96 -28.84
CA SER A 15 -34.96 21.75 -30.04
C SER A 15 -34.18 23.06 -29.91
N ALA A 16 -32.86 22.97 -30.19
CA ALA A 16 -32.16 23.97 -30.99
C ALA A 16 -31.04 23.27 -31.81
N ILE A 17 -31.31 23.05 -33.11
CA ILE A 17 -30.30 22.68 -34.10
C ILE A 17 -29.48 23.94 -34.39
N VAL A 18 -28.18 23.93 -34.04
CA VAL A 18 -27.24 24.93 -34.54
C VAL A 18 -26.31 24.22 -35.52
N LEU A 19 -26.54 24.45 -36.81
CA LEU A 19 -25.59 24.16 -37.88
C LEU A 19 -24.39 25.12 -37.70
N ASN A 20 -23.23 24.59 -37.33
CA ASN A 20 -21.97 25.33 -37.41
C ASN A 20 -21.02 24.56 -38.35
N PRO A 21 -20.32 25.25 -39.26
CA PRO A 21 -19.62 24.62 -40.36
C PRO A 21 -18.41 23.83 -39.83
N ILE A 22 -18.11 22.74 -40.52
CA ILE A 22 -16.93 21.91 -40.33
C ILE A 22 -15.69 22.78 -40.60
N ALA A 23 -15.21 23.46 -39.56
CA ALA A 23 -13.83 23.90 -39.50
C ALA A 23 -13.01 22.63 -39.32
N ALA A 24 -12.35 22.22 -40.40
CA ALA A 24 -11.33 21.18 -40.40
C ALA A 24 -10.18 21.64 -39.49
N CYS A 25 -10.28 21.33 -38.19
CA CYS A 25 -9.16 21.39 -37.28
C CYS A 25 -8.24 20.22 -37.62
N THR A 26 -7.15 20.53 -38.30
CA THR A 26 -5.89 19.81 -38.17
C THR A 26 -5.64 19.50 -36.71
N ARG A 27 -5.83 18.24 -36.31
CA ARG A 27 -5.25 17.74 -35.07
C ARG A 27 -3.75 17.65 -35.31
N GLU A 28 -3.04 18.71 -34.93
CA GLU A 28 -1.69 18.51 -34.43
C GLU A 28 -1.81 17.51 -33.29
N THR A 29 -1.32 16.30 -33.52
CA THR A 29 -1.05 15.33 -32.46
C THR A 29 0.02 15.93 -31.58
N ASN A 30 -0.41 16.80 -30.65
CA ASN A 30 0.40 17.22 -29.52
C ASN A 30 0.59 15.96 -28.68
N ASN A 31 1.67 15.25 -28.97
CA ASN A 31 2.12 14.01 -28.35
C ASN A 31 2.53 14.20 -26.88
N LYS A 32 2.06 15.26 -26.22
CA LYS A 32 2.34 15.65 -24.83
C LYS A 32 1.33 15.10 -23.82
N GLN A 33 0.20 14.54 -24.27
CA GLN A 33 -0.80 13.94 -23.37
C GLN A 33 -0.62 12.42 -23.20
N ALA A 34 0.24 11.78 -23.99
CA ALA A 34 0.67 10.40 -23.75
C ALA A 34 1.91 10.30 -22.84
N GLU A 35 2.54 11.42 -22.47
CA GLU A 35 3.67 11.47 -21.54
C GLU A 35 3.23 11.57 -20.06
N ILE A 36 1.96 11.81 -19.76
CA ILE A 36 1.47 12.07 -18.38
C ILE A 36 1.09 10.75 -17.64
N ALA A 37 1.07 9.61 -18.31
CA ALA A 37 0.70 8.31 -17.70
C ALA A 37 1.90 7.39 -17.38
N THR A 38 3.12 7.89 -17.47
CA THR A 38 4.32 7.26 -16.92
C THR A 38 5.00 8.28 -16.02
N SER A 39 4.33 8.59 -14.90
CA SER A 39 5.04 9.04 -13.71
C SER A 39 6.13 8.00 -13.46
N GLU A 40 7.39 8.35 -13.67
CA GLU A 40 8.52 7.51 -13.31
C GLU A 40 8.35 7.14 -11.84
N PHE A 41 7.86 5.92 -11.56
CA PHE A 41 8.02 5.32 -10.25
C PHE A 41 9.52 5.29 -10.04
N LYS A 42 10.01 6.17 -9.17
CA LYS A 42 11.42 6.20 -8.81
C LYS A 42 11.70 4.81 -8.25
N LYS A 43 12.35 3.99 -9.06
CA LYS A 43 12.65 2.61 -8.70
C LYS A 43 13.64 2.71 -7.55
N ASP A 44 13.16 2.55 -6.33
CA ASP A 44 14.03 2.31 -5.17
C ASP A 44 14.61 0.91 -5.33
N ALA A 45 15.59 0.84 -6.23
CA ALA A 45 16.24 -0.39 -6.71
C ALA A 45 17.08 -1.07 -5.62
N GLU A 46 17.16 -0.51 -4.42
CA GLU A 46 18.02 -0.96 -3.35
C GLU A 46 17.53 -2.28 -2.74
N LEU A 47 16.22 -2.40 -2.49
CA LEU A 47 15.62 -3.58 -1.84
C LEU A 47 14.79 -4.46 -2.78
N ASP A 48 14.42 -3.95 -3.97
CA ASP A 48 13.63 -4.69 -4.95
C ASP A 48 14.29 -6.04 -5.27
N GLU A 49 13.52 -7.13 -5.18
CA GLU A 49 13.94 -8.51 -5.48
C GLU A 49 15.10 -9.07 -4.61
N LYS A 50 15.47 -8.41 -3.51
CA LYS A 50 16.38 -9.00 -2.52
C LYS A 50 15.73 -10.19 -1.83
N THR A 51 16.44 -11.31 -1.76
CA THR A 51 15.97 -12.46 -0.99
C THR A 51 16.13 -12.22 0.51
N VAL A 52 15.43 -12.98 1.34
CA VAL A 52 15.63 -12.97 2.80
C VAL A 52 17.10 -13.21 3.16
N ASN A 53 17.78 -14.10 2.43
CA ASN A 53 19.20 -14.36 2.66
C ASN A 53 20.06 -13.14 2.35
N ASP A 54 19.78 -12.40 1.28
CA ASP A 54 20.50 -11.17 0.95
C ASP A 54 20.32 -10.13 2.06
N LEU A 55 19.07 -9.91 2.50
CA LEU A 55 18.76 -8.97 3.60
C LEU A 55 19.46 -9.37 4.90
N GLN A 56 19.51 -10.67 5.21
CA GLN A 56 20.26 -11.16 6.37
C GLN A 56 21.77 -10.90 6.24
N GLN A 57 22.36 -11.07 5.05
CA GLN A 57 23.78 -10.74 4.85
C GLN A 57 24.03 -9.24 4.98
N MET A 58 23.17 -8.40 4.39
CA MET A 58 23.27 -6.94 4.52
C MET A 58 23.21 -6.51 6.00
N MET A 59 22.27 -7.06 6.78
CA MET A 59 22.19 -6.81 8.22
C MET A 59 23.41 -7.33 8.99
N LYS A 60 23.93 -8.49 8.61
CA LYS A 60 25.13 -9.07 9.24
C LYS A 60 26.38 -8.23 8.96
N ASN A 61 26.47 -7.66 7.76
CA ASN A 61 27.58 -6.81 7.35
C ASN A 61 27.47 -5.36 7.87
N GLY A 62 26.33 -5.02 8.51
CA GLY A 62 26.06 -3.66 8.99
C GLY A 62 25.71 -2.68 7.87
N GLU A 63 25.30 -3.18 6.70
CA GLU A 63 24.88 -2.36 5.55
C GLU A 63 23.47 -1.78 5.74
N ILE A 64 22.61 -2.47 6.51
CA ILE A 64 21.26 -2.04 6.86
C ILE A 64 20.88 -2.61 8.22
N SER A 65 20.11 -1.88 9.02
CA SER A 65 19.49 -2.38 10.25
C SER A 65 18.06 -2.87 10.01
N SER A 66 17.49 -3.65 10.94
CA SER A 66 16.08 -4.04 10.92
C SER A 66 15.17 -2.81 10.97
N GLU A 67 15.52 -1.82 11.78
CA GLU A 67 14.76 -0.56 11.88
C GLU A 67 14.77 0.22 10.56
N GLU A 68 15.91 0.34 9.89
CA GLU A 68 16.01 0.96 8.56
C GLU A 68 15.25 0.17 7.49
N LEU A 69 15.32 -1.16 7.55
CA LEU A 69 14.57 -2.04 6.63
C LEU A 69 13.06 -1.85 6.78
N VAL A 70 12.56 -1.76 8.02
CA VAL A 70 11.16 -1.45 8.30
C VAL A 70 10.79 -0.06 7.76
N GLN A 71 11.61 0.96 8.00
CA GLN A 71 11.35 2.31 7.49
C GLN A 71 11.23 2.31 5.96
N LYS A 72 12.17 1.69 5.24
CA LYS A 72 12.12 1.61 3.77
C LYS A 72 10.85 0.95 3.25
N TYR A 73 10.35 -0.11 3.90
CA TYR A 73 9.08 -0.72 3.51
C TYR A 73 7.86 0.12 3.86
N LEU A 74 7.86 0.81 5.01
CA LEU A 74 6.78 1.73 5.39
C LEU A 74 6.69 2.92 4.42
N ASP A 75 7.82 3.47 4.00
CA ASP A 75 7.90 4.53 2.99
C ASP A 75 7.31 4.03 1.66
N ARG A 76 7.68 2.82 1.23
CA ARG A 76 7.11 2.21 0.02
C ARG A 76 5.60 1.97 0.12
N ILE A 77 5.11 1.49 1.26
CA ILE A 77 3.67 1.34 1.50
C ILE A 77 2.99 2.71 1.40
N HIS A 78 3.57 3.76 1.99
CA HIS A 78 3.02 5.09 1.89
C HIS A 78 2.93 5.57 0.44
N GLU A 79 4.01 5.48 -0.32
CA GLU A 79 4.12 5.96 -1.70
C GLU A 79 3.27 5.17 -2.70
N ILE A 80 3.24 3.84 -2.57
CA ILE A 80 2.63 2.94 -3.56
C ILE A 80 1.23 2.47 -3.13
N ASP A 81 1.07 2.08 -1.87
CA ASP A 81 -0.17 1.46 -1.39
C ASP A 81 -1.25 2.49 -1.05
N LYS A 82 -0.86 3.55 -0.33
CA LYS A 82 -1.77 4.60 0.16
C LYS A 82 -1.86 5.78 -0.81
N GLN A 83 -0.72 6.16 -1.39
CA GLN A 83 -0.63 7.20 -2.40
C GLN A 83 -0.44 6.59 -3.78
N GLY A 84 0.21 7.31 -4.71
CA GLY A 84 0.59 6.83 -6.04
C GLY A 84 -0.53 6.04 -6.75
N PRO A 85 -0.30 4.77 -7.11
CA PRO A 85 -1.27 3.92 -7.79
C PRO A 85 -2.40 3.40 -6.87
N LYS A 86 -2.28 3.57 -5.55
CA LYS A 86 -3.28 3.20 -4.54
C LYS A 86 -3.67 1.73 -4.59
N LEU A 87 -2.68 0.84 -4.45
CA LEU A 87 -2.90 -0.60 -4.54
C LEU A 87 -3.87 -1.14 -3.48
N ARG A 88 -3.90 -0.52 -2.29
CA ARG A 88 -4.73 -0.93 -1.14
C ARG A 88 -4.53 -2.41 -0.76
N SER A 89 -3.31 -2.90 -0.84
CA SER A 89 -2.87 -4.24 -0.44
C SER A 89 -2.61 -4.36 1.06
N VAL A 90 -2.35 -3.27 1.78
CA VAL A 90 -2.08 -3.29 3.23
C VAL A 90 -3.24 -2.63 3.97
N ILE A 91 -4.00 -3.40 4.77
CA ILE A 91 -5.17 -2.85 5.48
C ILE A 91 -4.80 -2.07 6.74
N GLU A 92 -3.81 -2.54 7.49
CA GLU A 92 -3.36 -1.98 8.76
C GLU A 92 -1.83 -2.14 8.91
N ILE A 93 -1.20 -1.26 9.70
CA ILE A 93 0.22 -1.29 10.03
C ILE A 93 0.35 -1.46 11.54
N ASN A 94 1.20 -2.37 11.98
CA ASN A 94 1.51 -2.51 13.40
C ASN A 94 2.18 -1.22 13.94
N PRO A 95 1.57 -0.51 14.93
CA PRO A 95 2.13 0.72 15.48
C PRO A 95 3.47 0.51 16.21
N GLU A 96 3.79 -0.73 16.60
CA GLU A 96 5.01 -1.11 17.30
C GLU A 96 6.12 -1.63 16.36
N ALA A 97 5.90 -1.64 15.04
CA ALA A 97 6.85 -2.18 14.06
C ALA A 97 8.28 -1.65 14.23
N HIS A 98 8.45 -0.33 14.41
CA HIS A 98 9.76 0.29 14.65
C HIS A 98 10.40 -0.17 15.97
N SER A 99 9.63 -0.21 17.06
CA SER A 99 10.16 -0.66 18.36
C SER A 99 10.58 -2.13 18.36
N ILE A 100 9.81 -2.97 17.66
CA ILE A 100 10.14 -4.39 17.48
C ILE A 100 11.43 -4.53 16.67
N ALA A 101 11.55 -3.80 15.56
CA ALA A 101 12.74 -3.81 14.71
C ALA A 101 14.01 -3.37 15.47
N ARG A 102 13.91 -2.26 16.21
CA ARG A 102 15.01 -1.76 17.05
C ARG A 102 15.44 -2.79 18.10
N LYS A 103 14.49 -3.53 18.68
CA LYS A 103 14.79 -4.64 19.61
C LYS A 103 15.53 -5.78 18.90
N MET A 104 15.18 -6.10 17.65
CA MET A 104 15.91 -7.10 16.85
C MET A 104 17.34 -6.65 16.57
N ASP A 105 17.57 -5.36 16.29
CA ASP A 105 18.92 -4.80 16.11
C ASP A 105 19.75 -4.86 17.39
N GLN A 106 19.16 -4.51 18.54
CA GLN A 106 19.81 -4.64 19.85
C GLN A 106 20.23 -6.09 20.14
N GLU A 107 19.34 -7.05 19.88
CA GLU A 107 19.67 -8.46 20.05
C GLU A 107 20.81 -8.89 19.13
N ARG A 108 20.78 -8.49 17.85
CA ARG A 108 21.86 -8.77 16.89
C ARG A 108 23.20 -8.21 17.37
N ASN A 109 23.23 -6.96 17.82
CA ASN A 109 24.42 -6.29 18.35
C ASN A 109 24.95 -6.94 19.63
N SER A 110 24.08 -7.57 20.43
CA SER A 110 24.45 -8.38 21.59
C SER A 110 24.90 -9.81 21.24
N GLY A 111 24.99 -10.16 19.95
CA GLY A 111 25.34 -11.50 19.49
C GLY A 111 24.20 -12.53 19.56
N LYS A 112 22.96 -12.09 19.81
CA LYS A 112 21.78 -12.95 19.91
C LYS A 112 20.95 -12.87 18.63
N VAL A 113 21.18 -13.81 17.71
CA VAL A 113 20.40 -13.95 16.47
C VAL A 113 19.46 -15.14 16.59
N ARG A 114 18.16 -14.93 16.34
CA ARG A 114 17.10 -15.93 16.55
C ARG A 114 16.97 -16.96 15.41
N GLY A 115 17.53 -16.67 14.24
CA GLY A 115 17.44 -17.53 13.06
C GLY A 115 17.36 -16.74 11.75
N PRO A 116 17.01 -17.39 10.63
CA PRO A 116 16.98 -16.77 9.30
C PRO A 116 16.01 -15.59 9.15
N LEU A 117 15.00 -15.48 10.02
CA LEU A 117 14.00 -14.39 10.00
C LEU A 117 14.30 -13.28 11.01
N HIS A 118 15.44 -13.32 11.71
CA HIS A 118 15.78 -12.32 12.72
C HIS A 118 15.82 -10.90 12.12
N GLY A 119 14.89 -10.03 12.53
CA GLY A 119 14.81 -8.64 12.04
C GLY A 119 14.21 -8.48 10.65
N ILE A 120 13.63 -9.53 10.05
CA ILE A 120 12.97 -9.45 8.74
C ILE A 120 11.50 -9.05 8.96
N PRO A 121 11.03 -7.92 8.39
CA PRO A 121 9.62 -7.57 8.45
C PRO A 121 8.80 -8.49 7.54
N ILE A 122 7.63 -8.86 8.02
CA ILE A 122 6.66 -9.66 7.28
C ILE A 122 5.29 -8.98 7.33
N ILE A 123 4.41 -9.38 6.42
CA ILE A 123 2.98 -9.06 6.48
C ILE A 123 2.20 -10.36 6.61
N VAL A 124 1.13 -10.32 7.39
CA VAL A 124 0.16 -11.41 7.51
C VAL A 124 -1.17 -10.97 6.93
N LYS A 125 -1.99 -11.94 6.52
CA LYS A 125 -3.34 -11.65 6.04
C LYS A 125 -4.24 -11.31 7.24
N ASP A 126 -5.16 -10.37 7.07
CA ASP A 126 -6.10 -9.86 8.10
C ASP A 126 -7.10 -10.91 8.64
N ASN A 127 -6.94 -12.18 8.29
CA ASN A 127 -7.66 -13.30 8.89
C ASN A 127 -6.75 -14.18 9.77
N ILE A 128 -5.56 -13.69 10.11
CA ILE A 128 -4.59 -14.30 11.00
C ILE A 128 -4.53 -13.41 12.25
N ASP A 129 -4.83 -14.01 13.40
CA ASP A 129 -4.81 -13.31 14.68
C ASP A 129 -3.39 -12.85 15.04
N THR A 130 -3.28 -11.58 15.45
CA THR A 130 -2.09 -11.03 16.14
C THR A 130 -2.52 -10.51 17.50
N GLY A 131 -1.88 -11.01 18.57
CA GLY A 131 -2.12 -10.61 19.96
C GLY A 131 -1.47 -9.28 20.32
N ASP A 132 -1.38 -8.37 19.36
CA ASP A 132 -0.78 -7.05 19.48
C ASP A 132 -1.85 -5.94 19.35
N GLN A 133 -1.45 -4.74 18.92
CA GLN A 133 -2.36 -3.60 18.78
C GLN A 133 -3.09 -3.55 17.44
N MET A 134 -2.86 -4.50 16.53
CA MET A 134 -3.60 -4.58 15.28
C MET A 134 -4.95 -5.29 15.45
N GLN A 135 -5.84 -5.05 14.50
CA GLN A 135 -7.13 -5.72 14.43
C GLN A 135 -7.03 -6.96 13.55
N THR A 136 -7.98 -7.88 13.72
CA THR A 136 -8.16 -9.04 12.83
C THR A 136 -9.58 -9.03 12.29
N THR A 137 -9.79 -8.34 11.16
CA THR A 137 -11.15 -8.03 10.68
C THR A 137 -11.64 -8.99 9.60
N ALA A 138 -10.77 -9.84 9.06
CA ALA A 138 -10.99 -10.63 7.85
C ALA A 138 -11.53 -9.79 6.65
N GLY A 139 -11.22 -8.49 6.63
CA GLY A 139 -11.73 -7.50 5.68
C GLY A 139 -13.20 -7.13 5.87
N SER A 140 -13.79 -7.40 7.04
CA SER A 140 -15.21 -7.18 7.32
C SER A 140 -15.42 -6.09 8.38
N LEU A 141 -16.26 -5.10 8.06
CA LEU A 141 -16.69 -4.06 9.01
C LEU A 141 -17.43 -4.64 10.24
N ALA A 142 -17.97 -5.86 10.14
CA ALA A 142 -18.59 -6.52 11.29
C ALA A 142 -17.59 -6.87 12.40
N LEU A 143 -16.29 -6.91 12.06
CA LEU A 143 -15.18 -7.20 12.97
C LEU A 143 -14.26 -5.98 13.16
N GLU A 144 -14.68 -4.78 12.74
CA GLU A 144 -13.93 -3.56 13.03
C GLU A 144 -13.82 -3.34 14.55
N GLY A 145 -12.61 -3.10 15.02
CA GLY A 145 -12.25 -2.99 16.44
C GLY A 145 -12.01 -4.34 17.15
N PHE A 146 -12.08 -5.47 16.43
CA PHE A 146 -11.72 -6.76 17.00
C PHE A 146 -10.19 -6.92 17.08
N ASN A 147 -9.66 -6.97 18.30
CA ASN A 147 -8.26 -7.31 18.58
C ASN A 147 -8.19 -8.72 19.16
N ALA A 148 -7.32 -9.57 18.62
CA ALA A 148 -7.13 -10.92 19.14
C ALA A 148 -6.45 -10.90 20.52
N GLN A 149 -6.71 -11.93 21.33
CA GLN A 149 -6.11 -12.05 22.67
C GLN A 149 -4.70 -12.64 22.64
N GLU A 150 -4.42 -13.46 21.64
CA GLU A 150 -3.17 -14.17 21.46
C GLU A 150 -2.83 -14.24 19.97
N ASP A 151 -1.55 -14.46 19.68
CA ASP A 151 -1.10 -14.72 18.30
C ASP A 151 -1.65 -16.07 17.81
N ALA A 152 -1.91 -16.16 16.51
CA ALA A 152 -2.12 -17.44 15.86
C ALA A 152 -0.90 -18.38 16.03
N PHE A 153 -1.11 -19.69 15.87
CA PHE A 153 -0.05 -20.70 16.08
C PHE A 153 1.21 -20.55 15.21
N ILE A 154 1.08 -19.99 14.01
CA ILE A 154 2.12 -19.99 12.96
C ILE A 154 3.30 -19.05 13.23
#